data_AF-A0A7Y5TWY2-F1
#
_entry.id   AF-A0A7Y5TWY2-F1
#
_cell.length_a   1.000
_cell.length_b   1.000
_cell.length_c   1.000
_cell.angle_alpha   90.00
_cell.angle_beta   90.00
_cell.angle_gamma   90.00
#
_symmetry.space_group_name_H-M   'P 1'
#
loop_
_entity.id
_entity.type
_entity.pdbx_description
1 polymer ?
#
loop_
_entity_poly.entity_id
_entity_poly.type
_entity_poly.pdbx_seq_one_letter_code
_entity_poly.pdbx_strand_id
1 'polypeptide(L)'
;DPGEVRLSGWTVQLFSNGIVVKSTTTNANGEYSFSDVPAGNYMLCTVVQAGYKEIPGQGDVDCATGRGYNVSIDVGIVLWEGLMFRYNAIP
;
A
#
# COMPACT_ATOMS: atom_id res chain seq x y z
N ASP A 1 -0.94 -15.60 -5.33
CA ASP A 1 -1.68 -16.56 -6.20
C ASP A 1 -1.07 -16.59 -7.61
N PRO A 2 -1.15 -17.67 -8.41
CA PRO A 2 -0.80 -17.62 -9.83
C PRO A 2 -1.68 -16.58 -10.54
N GLY A 3 -1.08 -15.48 -11.00
CA GLY A 3 -1.77 -14.34 -11.61
C GLY A 3 -1.78 -13.06 -10.77
N GLU A 4 -1.28 -13.09 -9.53
CA GLU A 4 -1.06 -11.89 -8.74
C GLU A 4 0.19 -11.18 -9.27
N VAL A 5 -0.02 -10.06 -9.97
CA VAL A 5 1.09 -9.27 -10.50
C VAL A 5 1.85 -8.68 -9.33
N ARG A 6 3.15 -8.96 -9.26
CA ARG A 6 4.04 -8.24 -8.34
C ARG A 6 3.98 -6.76 -8.68
N LEU A 7 3.50 -5.97 -7.73
CA LEU A 7 3.30 -4.54 -7.89
C LEU A 7 4.64 -3.83 -7.83
N SER A 8 5.54 -3.99 -8.81
CA SER A 8 6.85 -3.32 -8.79
C SER A 8 6.75 -1.87 -9.26
N GLY A 9 7.41 -0.94 -8.56
CA GLY A 9 7.41 0.49 -8.90
C GLY A 9 6.10 1.21 -8.56
N TRP A 10 5.25 0.61 -7.73
CA TRP A 10 4.01 1.19 -7.26
C TRP A 10 4.26 2.17 -6.14
N THR A 11 3.60 3.32 -6.20
CA THR A 11 3.68 4.32 -5.14
C THR A 11 2.80 3.88 -3.97
N VAL A 12 3.41 3.80 -2.80
CA VAL A 12 2.76 3.55 -1.52
C VAL A 12 2.83 4.82 -0.69
N GLN A 13 1.72 5.20 -0.08
CA GLN A 13 1.58 6.40 0.73
C GLN A 13 1.09 6.02 2.12
N LEU A 14 1.68 6.64 3.13
CA LEU A 14 1.23 6.55 4.50
C LEU A 14 0.52 7.85 4.86
N PHE A 15 -0.75 7.75 5.25
CA PHE A 15 -1.60 8.84 5.64
C PHE A 15 -1.77 8.88 7.16
N SER A 16 -1.76 10.08 7.72
CA SER A 16 -2.20 10.36 9.08
C SER A 16 -3.19 11.52 9.04
N ASN A 17 -4.38 11.34 9.62
CA ASN A 17 -5.44 12.35 9.62
C ASN A 17 -5.76 12.93 8.22
N GLY A 18 -5.74 12.08 7.19
CA GLY A 18 -6.04 12.47 5.81
C GLY A 18 -4.89 13.15 5.05
N ILE A 19 -3.70 13.30 5.66
CA ILE A 19 -2.53 13.90 5.04
C ILE A 19 -1.46 12.83 4.80
N VAL A 20 -0.82 12.85 3.63
CA VAL A 20 0.35 11.99 3.35
C VAL A 20 1.52 12.43 4.22
N VAL A 21 1.95 11.56 5.13
CA VAL A 21 3.10 11.79 6.01
C VAL A 21 4.40 11.17 5.48
N LYS A 22 4.30 10.09 4.70
CA LYS A 22 5.43 9.44 4.00
C LYS A 22 4.97 8.80 2.71
N SER A 23 5.89 8.64 1.75
CA SER A 23 5.67 7.88 0.53
C SER A 23 6.93 7.11 0.14
N THR A 24 6.74 5.94 -0.47
CA THR A 24 7.81 5.08 -0.99
C THR A 24 7.32 4.36 -2.24
N THR A 25 8.22 3.64 -2.90
CA THR A 25 7.90 2.79 -4.04
C THR A 25 8.23 1.34 -3.73
N THR A 26 7.38 0.43 -4.17
CA THR A 26 7.65 -1.00 -4.09
C THR A 26 8.82 -1.43 -4.99
N ASN A 27 9.59 -2.40 -4.53
CA ASN A 27 10.74 -2.95 -5.27
C ASN A 27 10.30 -3.99 -6.34
N ALA A 28 11.27 -4.68 -6.96
CA ALA A 28 11.02 -5.73 -7.96
C ALA A 28 10.14 -6.89 -7.46
N ASN A 29 10.12 -7.12 -6.14
CA ASN A 29 9.33 -8.16 -5.50
C ASN A 29 7.95 -7.69 -5.05
N GLY A 30 7.65 -6.38 -5.17
CA GLY A 30 6.42 -5.77 -4.64
C GLY A 30 6.54 -5.34 -3.16
N GLU A 31 7.73 -5.43 -2.57
CA GLU A 31 7.97 -5.11 -1.16
C GLU A 31 8.25 -3.61 -1.01
N TYR A 32 7.81 -3.04 0.11
CA TYR A 32 8.13 -1.67 0.49
C TYR A 32 8.40 -1.59 1.98
N SER A 33 9.07 -0.52 2.40
CA SER A 33 9.28 -0.24 3.82
C SER A 33 9.22 1.25 4.11
N PHE A 34 8.77 1.57 5.33
CA PHE A 34 8.91 2.89 5.92
C PHE A 34 9.74 2.76 7.20
N SER A 35 10.88 3.44 7.26
CA SER A 35 11.66 3.62 8.48
C SER A 35 11.23 4.87 9.23
N ASP A 36 11.55 4.94 10.53
CA ASP A 36 11.40 6.15 11.34
C ASP A 36 9.97 6.70 11.32
N VAL A 37 8.99 5.79 11.43
CA VAL A 37 7.59 6.14 11.56
C VAL A 37 7.27 6.23 13.05
N PRO A 38 6.85 7.41 13.55
CA PRO A 38 6.39 7.54 14.93
C PRO A 38 5.24 6.59 15.21
N ALA A 39 5.16 6.11 16.46
CA ALA A 39 4.06 5.27 16.87
C ALA A 39 2.71 5.98 16.66
N GLY A 40 1.71 5.27 16.15
CA GLY A 40 0.40 5.84 15.87
C GLY A 40 -0.42 5.04 14.88
N ASN A 41 -1.62 5.54 14.61
CA ASN A 41 -2.52 4.98 13.62
C ASN A 41 -2.37 5.72 12.30
N TYR A 42 -2.22 4.94 11.24
CA TYR A 42 -2.04 5.43 9.89
C TYR A 42 -2.94 4.66 8.94
N MET A 43 -3.17 5.26 7.79
CA MET A 43 -3.82 4.59 6.66
C MET A 43 -2.79 4.44 5.55
N LEU A 44 -2.59 3.23 5.08
CA LEU A 44 -1.64 2.94 4.02
C LEU A 44 -2.39 2.80 2.71
N CYS A 45 -1.95 3.49 1.66
CA CYS A 45 -2.62 3.48 0.37
C CYS A 45 -1.65 3.25 -0.77
N THR A 46 -2.14 2.60 -1.82
CA THR A 46 -1.47 2.56 -3.12
C THR A 46 -2.07 3.58 -4.07
N VAL A 47 -1.23 4.06 -4.98
CA VAL A 47 -1.71 4.80 -6.16
C VAL A 47 -1.96 3.79 -7.27
N VAL A 48 -3.22 3.68 -7.71
CA VAL A 48 -3.59 2.76 -8.80
C VAL A 48 -2.88 3.17 -10.08
N GLN A 49 -2.15 2.24 -10.69
CA GLN A 49 -1.47 2.48 -11.97
C GLN A 49 -2.40 2.23 -13.16
N ALA A 50 -2.15 2.96 -14.26
CA ALA A 50 -2.84 2.71 -15.51
C ALA A 50 -2.64 1.27 -15.99
N GLY A 51 -3.69 0.65 -16.52
CA GLY A 51 -3.65 -0.76 -16.93
C GLY A 51 -3.84 -1.74 -15.78
N TYR A 52 -4.16 -1.29 -14.58
CA TYR A 52 -4.51 -2.15 -13.45
C TYR A 52 -5.89 -1.81 -12.90
N LYS A 53 -6.59 -2.86 -12.48
CA LYS A 53 -7.85 -2.76 -11.74
C LYS A 53 -7.69 -3.46 -10.41
N GLU A 54 -8.07 -2.76 -9.36
CA GLU A 54 -8.09 -3.31 -8.02
C GLU A 54 -9.18 -4.37 -7.86
N ILE A 55 -8.85 -5.41 -7.11
CA ILE A 55 -9.78 -6.45 -6.69
C ILE A 55 -10.05 -6.18 -5.21
N PRO A 56 -11.27 -5.78 -4.82
CA PRO A 56 -11.59 -5.52 -3.43
C PRO A 56 -11.27 -6.75 -2.56
N GLY A 57 -10.33 -6.58 -1.64
CA GLY A 57 -10.02 -7.50 -0.56
C GLY A 57 -10.90 -7.24 0.66
N GLN A 58 -10.99 -8.23 1.54
CA GLN A 58 -11.65 -8.07 2.82
C GLN A 58 -10.74 -7.25 3.74
N GLY A 59 -11.16 -6.03 4.10
CA GLY A 59 -10.40 -5.09 4.94
C GLY A 59 -9.93 -3.83 4.22
N ASP A 60 -10.15 -3.74 2.91
CA ASP A 60 -9.83 -2.56 2.11
C ASP A 60 -10.67 -1.36 2.56
N VAL A 61 -10.01 -0.25 2.83
CA VAL A 61 -10.65 1.06 3.03
C VAL A 61 -10.47 1.92 1.80
N ASP A 62 -11.48 2.72 1.46
CA ASP A 62 -11.32 3.78 0.46
C ASP A 62 -10.26 4.78 0.93
N CYS A 63 -9.34 5.09 0.04
CA CYS A 63 -8.29 6.07 0.24
C CYS A 63 -8.37 7.18 -0.81
N ALA A 64 -7.81 8.36 -0.49
CA ALA A 64 -7.73 9.48 -1.42
C ALA A 64 -7.10 9.13 -2.78
N THR A 65 -6.20 8.14 -2.85
CA THR A 65 -5.46 7.79 -4.09
C THR A 65 -5.73 6.38 -4.64
N GLY A 66 -6.65 5.63 -4.02
CA GLY A 66 -6.88 4.21 -4.33
C GLY A 66 -7.60 3.51 -3.18
N ARG A 67 -7.27 2.25 -2.92
CA ARG A 67 -7.62 1.59 -1.66
C ARG A 67 -6.42 1.52 -0.73
N GLY A 68 -6.72 1.24 0.53
CA GLY A 68 -5.75 1.17 1.59
C GLY A 68 -6.15 0.27 2.73
N TYR A 69 -5.35 0.29 3.79
CA TYR A 69 -5.60 -0.41 5.05
C TYR A 69 -5.25 0.49 6.22
N ASN A 70 -6.04 0.41 7.30
CA ASN A 70 -5.64 1.03 8.56
C ASN A 70 -4.58 0.17 9.24
N VAL A 71 -3.50 0.80 9.67
CA VAL A 71 -2.38 0.16 10.35
C VAL A 71 -2.03 0.93 11.63
N SER A 72 -1.90 0.20 12.73
CA SER A 72 -1.30 0.71 13.96
C SER A 72 0.18 0.34 13.97
N ILE A 73 1.03 1.34 14.15
CA ILE A 73 2.48 1.20 14.19
C ILE A 73 2.91 1.47 15.63
N ASP A 74 3.48 0.47 16.30
CA ASP A 74 3.89 0.62 17.70
C ASP A 74 5.34 1.14 17.83
N VAL A 75 6.27 0.76 16.94
CA VAL A 75 7.60 1.41 16.79
C VAL A 75 8.34 1.05 15.49
N GLY A 76 8.95 2.06 14.86
CA GLY A 76 10.24 1.96 14.17
C GLY A 76 10.24 1.48 12.71
N ILE A 77 9.53 0.40 12.37
CA ILE A 77 9.55 -0.12 11.00
C ILE A 77 8.19 -0.66 10.60
N VAL A 78 7.74 -0.21 9.43
CA VAL A 78 6.67 -0.86 8.69
C VAL A 78 7.33 -1.74 7.63
N LEU A 79 7.37 -3.06 7.87
CA LEU A 79 7.67 -4.08 6.87
C LEU A 79 6.35 -4.75 6.52
N TRP A 80 5.84 -4.48 5.32
CA TRP A 80 4.74 -5.26 4.78
C TRP A 80 5.22 -5.93 3.51
N GLU A 81 5.20 -7.25 3.55
CA GLU A 81 5.40 -8.07 2.37
C GLU A 81 4.22 -7.79 1.44
N GLY A 82 4.50 -7.55 0.16
CA GLY A 82 3.60 -6.99 -0.86
C GLY A 82 2.33 -7.80 -1.21
N LEU A 83 1.64 -8.38 -0.23
CA LEU A 83 0.48 -9.25 -0.35
C LEU A 83 -0.84 -8.60 0.15
N MET A 84 -0.82 -7.34 0.57
CA MET A 84 -2.06 -6.69 1.01
C MET A 84 -2.89 -6.19 -0.16
N PHE A 85 -2.27 -5.68 -1.23
CA PHE A 85 -3.03 -5.12 -2.35
C PHE A 85 -3.23 -6.13 -3.48
N ARG A 86 -4.49 -6.39 -3.84
CA ARG A 86 -4.85 -7.31 -4.93
C ARG A 86 -5.21 -6.51 -6.18
N TYR A 87 -4.39 -6.60 -7.22
CA TYR A 87 -4.67 -5.99 -8.53
C TYR A 87 -4.63 -7.03 -9.64
N ASN A 88 -5.49 -6.84 -10.64
CA ASN A 88 -5.43 -7.52 -11.93
C ASN A 88 -4.99 -6.53 -13.00
N ALA A 89 -4.15 -6.99 -13.94
CA ALA A 89 -3.90 -6.25 -15.17
C ALA A 89 -5.21 -6.19 -15.99
N ILE A 90 -5.50 -5.02 -16.54
CA ILE A 90 -6.56 -4.83 -17.52
C ILE A 90 -5.96 -5.18 -18.89
N PRO A 91 -6.59 -6.08 -19.65
CA PRO A 91 -6.14 -6.45 -21.00
C PRO A 91 -6.19 -5.28 -21.99
#